data_AF-A0A447QJW7-F1
#
_entry.id   AF-A0A447QJW7-F1
#
_cell.length_a   1.000
_cell.length_b   1.000
_cell.length_c   1.000
_cell.angle_alpha   90.00
_cell.angle_beta   90.00
_cell.angle_gamma   90.00
#
_symmetry.space_group_name_H-M   'P 1'
#
loop_
_entity.id
_entity.type
_entity.pdbx_description
1 polymer ?
#
loop_
_entity_poly.entity_id
_entity_poly.type
_entity_poly.pdbx_seq_one_letter_code
_entity_poly.pdbx_strand_id
1 'polypeptide(L)'
;MAVLLSFAFPSNLALVTGNVDISPPGGIAEVLKGLLMNVVANPFDALINANYVGILAWAIGLGLALRHAADTTKLLITDASHAVTLVVRAVIRCAPLGIFGLVASTLAETGFDALWGYAQLLMVLIGCMLLVALVLNPLIVYWKIRRNPYPLVFACLRESGVTAFFTRSSAANIPVNMELCKKLNLNEDSYSVSIPLGATINMGGAAITITVLTLAAVHTLGIAVDIPTALLLSVVAAVCACGASGVAGGSLLLIPLACNMFGIPNDVAMQVVAVGFIIGVLQDSAETALNSSTDVLFTAAACMAEDQRLADDDPLKMR
;
A
#
# COMPACT_ATOMS: atom_id res chain seq x y z
N MET A 1 10.44 2.58 7.75
CA MET A 1 10.83 3.86 7.11
C MET A 1 9.72 4.89 7.21
N ALA A 2 8.50 4.59 6.75
CA ALA A 2 7.34 5.49 6.84
C ALA A 2 7.15 6.08 8.26
N VAL A 3 7.09 5.23 9.30
CA VAL A 3 6.99 5.69 10.71
C VAL A 3 8.10 6.69 11.07
N LEU A 4 9.37 6.34 10.81
CA LEU A 4 10.49 7.21 11.19
C LEU A 4 10.41 8.59 10.50
N LEU A 5 10.07 8.62 9.21
CA LEU A 5 9.96 9.87 8.46
C LEU A 5 8.72 10.68 8.87
N SER A 6 7.60 10.04 9.15
CA SER A 6 6.39 10.70 9.65
C SER A 6 6.60 11.34 11.02
N PHE A 7 7.39 10.72 11.89
CA PHE A 7 7.76 11.31 13.19
C PHE A 7 8.83 12.40 13.07
N ALA A 8 9.77 12.26 12.13
CA ALA A 8 10.80 13.28 11.88
C ALA A 8 10.24 14.53 11.17
N PHE A 9 9.25 14.35 10.29
CA PHE A 9 8.63 15.38 9.47
C PHE A 9 7.10 15.30 9.60
N PRO A 10 6.53 15.64 10.77
CA PRO A 10 5.10 15.55 10.99
C PRO A 10 4.36 16.48 10.03
N SER A 11 3.33 15.94 9.37
CA SER A 11 2.54 16.66 8.37
C SER A 11 1.17 17.01 8.94
N ASN A 12 0.73 18.25 8.69
CA ASN A 12 -0.60 18.71 9.07
C ASN A 12 -1.54 18.66 7.87
N LEU A 13 -2.73 18.12 8.09
CA LEU A 13 -3.81 18.06 7.12
C LEU A 13 -4.82 19.17 7.42
N ALA A 14 -5.39 19.78 6.40
CA ALA A 14 -6.53 20.67 6.58
C ALA A 14 -7.79 19.82 6.72
N LEU A 15 -8.15 19.48 7.95
CA LEU A 15 -9.34 18.67 8.28
C LEU A 15 -10.41 19.57 8.92
N VAL A 16 -11.64 19.43 8.45
CA VAL A 16 -12.82 20.00 9.09
C VAL A 16 -13.25 19.04 10.19
N THR A 17 -12.77 19.30 11.41
CA THR A 17 -13.21 18.60 12.60
C THR A 17 -14.40 19.35 13.17
N GLY A 18 -15.59 18.74 13.14
CA GLY A 18 -16.64 19.16 14.08
C GLY A 18 -16.16 19.00 15.52
N ASN A 19 -16.94 19.42 16.53
CA ASN A 19 -16.66 19.13 17.94
C ASN A 19 -16.77 17.62 18.23
N VAL A 20 -15.86 16.82 17.67
CA VAL A 20 -15.77 15.38 17.90
C VAL A 20 -14.74 15.17 19.01
N ASP A 21 -15.22 14.65 20.13
CA ASP A 21 -14.38 14.29 21.26
C ASP A 21 -13.64 13.00 20.91
N ILE A 22 -12.41 13.14 20.38
CA ILE A 22 -11.57 12.00 20.02
C ILE A 22 -10.82 11.57 21.28
N SER A 23 -11.23 10.45 21.86
CA SER A 23 -10.49 9.82 22.97
C SER A 23 -9.34 8.99 22.40
N PRO A 24 -8.07 9.39 22.59
CA PRO A 24 -6.93 8.60 22.11
C PRO A 24 -6.91 7.22 22.80
N PRO A 25 -6.53 6.14 22.11
CA PRO A 25 -6.32 4.86 22.78
C PRO A 25 -5.20 4.97 23.82
N GLY A 26 -5.36 4.34 24.97
CA GLY A 26 -4.43 4.36 26.12
C GLY A 26 -3.10 3.62 25.92
N GLY A 27 -2.73 3.31 24.67
CA GLY A 27 -1.45 2.71 24.26
C GLY A 27 -1.58 1.44 23.41
N ILE A 28 -0.43 0.86 23.02
CA ILE A 28 -0.37 -0.31 22.12
C ILE A 28 -1.17 -1.51 22.61
N ALA A 29 -1.23 -1.75 23.93
CA ALA A 29 -1.96 -2.89 24.49
C ALA A 29 -3.47 -2.75 24.29
N GLU A 30 -4.00 -1.53 24.38
CA GLU A 30 -5.41 -1.25 24.12
C GLU A 30 -5.73 -1.35 22.63
N VAL A 31 -4.84 -0.85 21.76
CA VAL A 31 -4.96 -1.00 20.31
C VAL A 31 -4.94 -2.48 19.92
N LEU A 32 -3.99 -3.27 20.44
CA LEU A 32 -3.92 -4.72 20.17
C LEU A 32 -5.14 -5.47 20.68
N LYS A 33 -5.65 -5.11 21.88
CA LYS A 33 -6.89 -5.69 22.41
C LYS A 33 -8.08 -5.33 21.53
N GLY A 34 -8.19 -4.08 21.11
CA GLY A 34 -9.21 -3.61 20.18
C GLY A 34 -9.16 -4.36 18.85
N LEU A 35 -7.97 -4.48 18.25
CA LEU A 35 -7.75 -5.27 17.03
C LEU A 35 -8.18 -6.73 17.22
N LEU A 36 -7.78 -7.38 18.31
CA LEU A 36 -8.13 -8.77 18.57
C LEU A 36 -9.64 -8.98 18.70
N MET A 37 -10.32 -8.09 19.43
CA MET A 37 -11.79 -8.12 19.56
C MET A 37 -12.47 -7.84 18.22
N ASN A 38 -11.92 -6.94 17.42
CA ASN A 38 -12.44 -6.58 16.10
C ASN A 38 -12.29 -7.73 15.09
N VAL A 39 -11.22 -8.53 15.17
CA VAL A 39 -11.01 -9.71 14.30
C VAL A 39 -12.13 -10.74 14.46
N VAL A 40 -12.61 -10.94 15.69
CA VAL A 40 -13.64 -11.94 16.02
C VAL A 40 -15.06 -11.37 16.04
N ALA A 41 -15.23 -10.11 15.64
CA ALA A 41 -16.54 -9.49 15.54
C ALA A 41 -17.45 -10.27 14.59
N ASN A 42 -18.75 -10.26 14.84
CA ASN A 42 -19.71 -10.90 13.95
C ASN A 42 -19.56 -10.34 12.52
N PRO A 43 -19.52 -11.17 11.45
CA PRO A 43 -19.24 -10.69 10.10
C PRO A 43 -20.27 -9.70 9.58
N PHE A 44 -21.54 -9.84 9.96
CA PHE A 44 -22.59 -8.88 9.60
C PHE A 44 -22.44 -7.57 10.36
N ASP A 45 -22.15 -7.64 11.66
CA ASP A 45 -21.87 -6.46 12.47
C ASP A 45 -20.65 -5.71 11.94
N ALA A 46 -19.61 -6.43 11.53
CA ALA A 46 -18.41 -5.85 10.97
C ALA A 46 -18.68 -5.09 9.66
N LEU A 47 -19.56 -5.61 8.80
CA LEU A 47 -20.00 -4.93 7.59
C LEU A 47 -20.84 -3.67 7.89
N ILE A 48 -21.74 -3.74 8.86
CA ILE A 48 -22.63 -2.62 9.22
C ILE A 48 -21.85 -1.48 9.87
N ASN A 49 -20.96 -1.81 10.81
CA ASN A 49 -20.20 -0.83 11.60
C ASN A 49 -18.85 -0.45 10.96
N ALA A 50 -18.59 -0.87 9.72
CA ALA A 50 -17.32 -0.65 9.04
C ALA A 50 -16.09 -1.08 9.86
N ASN A 51 -16.17 -2.22 10.55
CA ASN A 51 -15.01 -2.84 11.20
C ASN A 51 -14.18 -3.55 10.13
N TYR A 52 -13.31 -2.79 9.50
CA TYR A 52 -12.46 -3.24 8.40
C TYR A 52 -11.52 -4.40 8.76
N VAL A 53 -11.02 -4.47 10.00
CA VAL A 53 -10.15 -5.57 10.46
C VAL A 53 -10.93 -6.88 10.52
N GLY A 54 -12.15 -6.84 11.07
CA GLY A 54 -13.06 -7.97 11.09
C GLY A 54 -13.43 -8.41 9.67
N ILE A 55 -13.79 -7.46 8.80
CA ILE A 55 -14.10 -7.76 7.38
C ILE A 55 -12.94 -8.50 6.72
N LEU A 56 -11.70 -8.04 6.91
CA LEU A 56 -10.51 -8.69 6.33
C LEU A 56 -10.28 -10.10 6.89
N ALA A 57 -10.38 -10.27 8.21
CA ALA A 57 -10.21 -11.57 8.85
C ALA A 57 -11.24 -12.60 8.35
N TRP A 58 -12.51 -12.20 8.27
CA TRP A 58 -13.57 -13.04 7.74
C TRP A 58 -13.41 -13.31 6.24
N ALA A 59 -12.98 -12.33 5.44
CA ALA A 59 -12.72 -12.52 4.02
C ALA A 59 -11.61 -13.57 3.79
N ILE A 60 -10.54 -13.52 4.57
CA ILE A 60 -9.45 -14.53 4.51
C ILE A 60 -9.98 -15.91 4.94
N GLY A 61 -10.68 -15.98 6.08
CA GLY A 61 -11.23 -17.24 6.59
C GLY A 61 -12.21 -17.91 5.60
N LEU A 62 -13.14 -17.11 5.05
CA LEU A 62 -14.08 -17.56 4.03
C LEU A 62 -13.37 -17.96 2.73
N GLY A 63 -12.38 -17.19 2.29
CA GLY A 63 -11.58 -17.52 1.10
C GLY A 63 -10.85 -18.85 1.24
N LEU A 64 -10.25 -19.13 2.39
CA LEU A 64 -9.58 -20.40 2.68
C LEU A 64 -10.57 -21.58 2.70
N ALA A 65 -11.75 -21.39 3.30
CA ALA A 65 -12.81 -22.40 3.30
C ALA A 65 -13.32 -22.68 1.87
N LEU A 66 -13.59 -21.62 1.10
CA LEU A 66 -14.10 -21.70 -0.27
C LEU A 66 -13.09 -22.22 -1.29
N ARG A 67 -11.80 -22.31 -0.95
CA ARG A 67 -10.79 -22.92 -1.82
C ARG A 67 -11.15 -24.37 -2.21
N HIS A 68 -11.84 -25.08 -1.33
CA HIS A 68 -12.29 -26.46 -1.54
C HIS A 68 -13.73 -26.55 -2.06
N ALA A 69 -14.39 -25.42 -2.35
CA ALA A 69 -15.73 -25.40 -2.93
C ALA A 69 -15.72 -25.81 -4.41
N ALA A 70 -16.91 -26.09 -4.94
CA ALA A 70 -17.11 -26.36 -6.35
C ALA A 70 -16.73 -25.14 -7.22
N ASP A 71 -16.30 -25.39 -8.45
CA ASP A 71 -15.86 -24.32 -9.37
C ASP A 71 -16.98 -23.33 -9.70
N THR A 72 -18.23 -23.78 -9.74
CA THR A 72 -19.41 -22.90 -9.91
C THR A 72 -19.55 -21.89 -8.77
N THR A 73 -19.26 -22.29 -7.52
CA THR A 73 -19.26 -21.39 -6.37
C THR A 73 -18.12 -20.39 -6.45
N LYS A 74 -16.92 -20.84 -6.84
CA LYS A 74 -15.77 -19.94 -7.03
C LYS A 74 -16.03 -18.90 -8.11
N LEU A 75 -16.65 -19.32 -9.22
CA LEU A 75 -17.03 -18.42 -10.31
C LEU A 75 -18.05 -17.37 -9.82
N LEU A 76 -19.09 -17.79 -9.11
CA LEU A 76 -20.09 -16.88 -8.56
C LEU A 76 -19.48 -15.82 -7.62
N ILE A 77 -18.55 -16.23 -6.74
CA ILE A 77 -17.85 -15.29 -5.84
C ILE A 77 -16.96 -14.32 -6.64
N THR A 78 -16.31 -14.82 -7.68
CA THR A 78 -15.46 -14.00 -8.56
C THR A 78 -16.30 -12.97 -9.31
N ASP A 79 -17.42 -13.38 -9.89
CA ASP A 79 -18.35 -12.50 -10.61
C ASP A 79 -18.97 -11.44 -9.68
N ALA A 80 -19.33 -11.83 -8.46
CA ALA A 80 -19.81 -10.89 -7.44
C ALA A 80 -18.74 -9.83 -7.08
N SER A 81 -17.49 -10.25 -6.91
CA SER A 81 -16.36 -9.34 -6.67
C SER A 81 -16.14 -8.37 -7.84
N HIS A 82 -16.22 -8.87 -9.08
CA HIS A 82 -16.15 -8.03 -10.28
C HIS A 82 -17.30 -7.02 -10.35
N ALA A 83 -18.53 -7.43 -10.02
CA ALA A 83 -19.69 -6.56 -10.00
C ALA A 83 -19.52 -5.42 -8.98
N VAL A 84 -19.09 -5.72 -7.75
CA VAL A 84 -18.79 -4.71 -6.72
C VAL A 84 -17.68 -3.76 -7.20
N THR A 85 -16.60 -4.33 -7.78
CA THR A 85 -15.49 -3.53 -8.32
C THR A 85 -15.96 -2.57 -9.42
N LEU A 86 -16.88 -3.00 -10.30
CA LEU A 86 -17.45 -2.13 -11.33
C LEU A 86 -18.24 -0.96 -10.73
N VAL A 87 -19.04 -1.20 -9.69
CA VAL A 87 -19.77 -0.14 -8.97
C VAL A 87 -18.80 0.84 -8.34
N VAL A 88 -17.77 0.35 -7.63
CA VAL A 88 -16.75 1.21 -7.01
C VAL A 88 -16.02 2.05 -8.07
N ARG A 89 -15.67 1.46 -9.22
CA ARG A 89 -15.07 2.20 -10.35
C ARG A 89 -15.99 3.29 -10.88
N ALA A 90 -17.30 3.05 -10.95
CA ALA A 90 -18.27 4.06 -11.35
C ALA A 90 -18.31 5.22 -10.34
N VAL A 91 -18.30 4.93 -9.04
CA VAL A 91 -18.24 5.96 -7.97
C VAL A 91 -16.94 6.78 -8.06
N ILE A 92 -15.78 6.12 -8.25
CA ILE A 92 -14.49 6.79 -8.40
C ILE A 92 -14.47 7.74 -9.61
N ARG A 93 -15.15 7.39 -10.72
CA ARG A 93 -15.28 8.31 -11.87
C ARG A 93 -16.03 9.59 -11.52
N CYS A 94 -16.92 9.56 -10.53
CA CYS A 94 -17.63 10.73 -10.02
C CYS A 94 -16.84 11.48 -8.94
N ALA A 95 -15.81 10.85 -8.33
CA ALA A 95 -15.01 11.45 -7.27
C ALA A 95 -14.39 12.83 -7.61
N PRO A 96 -13.95 13.13 -8.85
CA PRO A 96 -13.39 14.45 -9.19
C PRO A 96 -14.30 15.63 -8.83
N LEU A 97 -15.62 15.47 -8.94
CA LEU A 97 -16.59 16.49 -8.56
C LEU A 97 -16.63 16.71 -7.04
N GLY A 98 -16.64 15.62 -6.26
CA GLY A 98 -16.62 15.68 -4.79
C GLY A 98 -15.30 16.22 -4.25
N ILE A 99 -14.18 15.77 -4.82
CA ILE A 99 -12.84 16.27 -4.48
C ILE A 99 -12.74 17.75 -4.80
N PHE A 100 -13.20 18.20 -5.97
CA PHE A 100 -13.21 19.63 -6.31
C PHE A 100 -13.99 20.45 -5.27
N GLY A 101 -15.16 19.99 -4.84
CA GLY A 101 -15.94 20.63 -3.78
C GLY A 101 -15.17 20.72 -2.45
N LEU A 102 -14.53 19.63 -2.03
CA LEU A 102 -13.71 19.58 -0.82
C LEU A 102 -12.48 20.49 -0.90
N VAL A 103 -11.74 20.48 -2.02
CA VAL A 103 -10.60 21.38 -2.22
C VAL A 103 -11.05 22.83 -2.21
N ALA A 104 -12.14 23.15 -2.91
CA ALA A 104 -12.67 24.49 -2.97
C ALA A 104 -13.12 24.99 -1.58
N SER A 105 -13.80 24.15 -0.79
CA SER A 105 -14.19 24.52 0.59
C SER A 105 -12.96 24.69 1.49
N THR A 106 -12.00 23.77 1.43
CA THR A 106 -10.76 23.89 2.21
C THR A 106 -9.97 25.14 1.82
N LEU A 107 -9.82 25.45 0.53
CA LEU A 107 -9.17 26.69 0.09
C LEU A 107 -9.92 27.94 0.51
N ALA A 108 -11.26 27.90 0.54
CA ALA A 108 -12.07 29.01 1.02
C ALA A 108 -11.92 29.25 2.54
N GLU A 109 -11.77 28.19 3.33
CA GLU A 109 -11.64 28.28 4.79
C GLU A 109 -10.20 28.54 5.27
N THR A 110 -9.22 27.87 4.64
CA THR A 110 -7.82 27.81 5.10
C THR A 110 -6.83 28.53 4.19
N GLY A 111 -7.26 28.99 3.01
CA GLY A 111 -6.42 29.71 2.07
C GLY A 111 -5.32 28.85 1.43
N PHE A 112 -4.29 29.52 0.88
CA PHE A 112 -3.18 28.85 0.20
C PHE A 112 -2.19 28.16 1.16
N ASP A 113 -2.29 28.40 2.47
CA ASP A 113 -1.42 27.78 3.48
C ASP A 113 -1.63 26.25 3.53
N ALA A 114 -2.85 25.76 3.25
CA ALA A 114 -3.13 24.33 3.16
C ALA A 114 -2.36 23.64 2.02
N LEU A 115 -2.07 24.34 0.92
CA LEU A 115 -1.29 23.78 -0.18
C LEU A 115 0.16 23.51 0.23
N TRP A 116 0.71 24.30 1.15
CA TRP A 116 2.03 24.03 1.71
C TRP A 116 2.03 22.75 2.55
N GLY A 117 0.98 22.52 3.35
CA GLY A 117 0.79 21.27 4.09
C GLY A 117 0.72 20.05 3.17
N TYR A 118 0.00 20.15 2.05
CA TYR A 118 -0.06 19.08 1.05
C TYR A 118 1.27 18.84 0.34
N ALA A 119 2.02 19.90 0.04
CA ALA A 119 3.36 19.77 -0.52
C ALA A 119 4.31 19.06 0.46
N GLN A 120 4.27 19.41 1.74
CA GLN A 120 5.06 18.74 2.79
C GLN A 120 4.68 17.26 2.89
N LEU A 121 3.39 16.94 2.97
CA LEU A 121 2.89 15.57 3.00
C LEU A 121 3.41 14.76 1.79
N LEU A 122 3.31 15.35 0.60
CA LEU A 122 3.77 14.71 -0.62
C LEU A 122 5.30 14.51 -0.64
N MET A 123 6.07 15.46 -0.12
CA MET A 123 7.52 15.32 0.02
C MET A 123 7.90 14.19 0.99
N VAL A 124 7.23 14.07 2.14
CA VAL A 124 7.45 12.97 3.09
C VAL A 124 7.12 11.63 2.45
N LEU A 125 6.01 11.57 1.72
CA LEU A 125 5.54 10.36 1.07
C LEU A 125 6.49 9.88 -0.04
N ILE A 126 6.78 10.75 -1.01
CA ILE A 126 7.69 10.44 -2.11
C ILE A 126 9.11 10.20 -1.57
N GLY A 127 9.55 11.01 -0.59
CA GLY A 127 10.83 10.82 0.07
C GLY A 127 10.96 9.44 0.72
N CYS A 128 9.90 8.95 1.37
CA CYS A 128 9.86 7.60 1.91
C CYS A 128 9.95 6.54 0.81
N MET A 129 9.19 6.68 -0.28
CA MET A 129 9.22 5.75 -1.41
C MET A 129 10.60 5.71 -2.09
N LEU A 130 11.24 6.87 -2.25
CA LEU A 130 12.60 6.98 -2.80
C LEU A 130 13.63 6.34 -1.89
N LEU A 131 13.54 6.55 -0.57
CA LEU A 131 14.44 5.88 0.39
C LEU A 131 14.24 4.36 0.36
N VAL A 132 13.02 3.87 0.19
CA VAL A 132 12.79 2.44 0.01
C VAL A 132 13.40 1.96 -1.31
N ALA A 133 13.17 2.66 -2.43
CA ALA A 133 13.71 2.30 -3.73
C ALA A 133 15.24 2.31 -3.81
N LEU A 134 15.88 3.29 -3.17
CA LEU A 134 17.32 3.61 -3.36
C LEU A 134 18.21 3.22 -2.18
N VAL A 135 17.63 2.86 -1.03
CA VAL A 135 18.38 2.44 0.16
C VAL A 135 17.92 1.07 0.64
N LEU A 136 16.63 0.91 0.96
CA LEU A 136 16.14 -0.34 1.57
C LEU A 136 16.16 -1.51 0.59
N ASN A 137 15.59 -1.35 -0.61
CA ASN A 137 15.55 -2.39 -1.62
C ASN A 137 16.97 -2.80 -2.07
N PRO A 138 17.90 -1.87 -2.37
CA PRO A 138 19.28 -2.23 -2.67
C PRO A 138 19.97 -2.96 -1.53
N LEU A 139 19.73 -2.58 -0.27
CA LEU A 139 20.29 -3.27 0.90
C LEU A 139 19.82 -4.72 0.99
N ILE A 140 18.52 -4.97 0.78
CA ILE A 140 17.94 -6.32 0.76
C ILE A 140 18.55 -7.15 -0.37
N VAL A 141 18.66 -6.57 -1.57
CA VAL A 141 19.25 -7.23 -2.73
C VAL A 141 20.72 -7.53 -2.48
N TYR A 142 21.50 -6.58 -1.98
CA TYR A 142 22.91 -6.76 -1.63
C TYR A 142 23.10 -7.92 -0.65
N TRP A 143 22.25 -8.02 0.37
CA TRP A 143 22.31 -9.12 1.33
C TRP A 143 22.08 -10.49 0.67
N LYS A 144 21.26 -10.56 -0.39
CA LYS A 144 20.98 -11.80 -1.13
C LYS A 144 22.04 -12.14 -2.17
N ILE A 145 22.38 -11.21 -3.07
CA ILE A 145 23.29 -11.48 -4.20
C ILE A 145 24.77 -11.26 -3.85
N ARG A 146 25.06 -10.64 -2.69
CA ARG A 146 26.41 -10.27 -2.19
C ARG A 146 27.28 -9.51 -3.20
N ARG A 147 26.64 -8.75 -4.09
CA ARG A 147 27.24 -7.95 -5.16
C ARG A 147 26.55 -6.60 -5.23
N ASN A 148 27.18 -5.63 -5.89
CA ASN A 148 26.62 -4.29 -6.05
C ASN A 148 25.21 -4.36 -6.68
N PRO A 149 24.15 -3.97 -5.94
CA PRO A 149 22.77 -4.08 -6.40
C PRO A 149 22.36 -2.91 -7.32
N TYR A 150 23.08 -1.79 -7.28
CA TYR A 150 22.65 -0.55 -7.93
C TYR A 150 22.47 -0.63 -9.46
N PRO A 151 23.32 -1.35 -10.22
CA PRO A 151 23.07 -1.53 -11.65
C PRO A 151 21.71 -2.19 -11.94
N LEU A 152 21.34 -3.20 -11.14
CA LEU A 152 20.04 -3.87 -11.26
C LEU A 152 18.91 -2.96 -10.82
N VAL A 153 19.07 -2.24 -9.70
CA VAL A 153 18.08 -1.29 -9.18
C VAL A 153 17.76 -0.21 -10.21
N PHE A 154 18.79 0.39 -10.82
CA PHE A 154 18.58 1.42 -11.84
C PHE A 154 17.97 0.86 -13.13
N ALA A 155 18.30 -0.37 -13.53
CA ALA A 155 17.64 -1.03 -14.66
C ALA A 155 16.13 -1.25 -14.37
N CYS A 156 15.79 -1.77 -13.19
CA CYS A 156 14.40 -1.97 -12.76
C CYS A 156 13.63 -0.64 -12.66
N LEU A 157 14.22 0.39 -12.05
CA LEU A 157 13.59 1.70 -11.96
C LEU A 157 13.38 2.33 -13.34
N ARG A 158 14.35 2.20 -14.25
CA ARG A 158 14.28 2.80 -15.57
C ARG A 158 13.26 2.13 -16.48
N GLU A 159 13.27 0.81 -16.58
CA GLU A 159 12.40 0.09 -17.54
C GLU A 159 11.01 -0.19 -16.95
N SER A 160 10.94 -0.65 -15.70
CA SER A 160 9.67 -0.94 -15.03
C SER A 160 9.11 0.29 -14.32
N GLY A 161 9.90 0.92 -13.45
CA GLY A 161 9.45 2.00 -12.57
C GLY A 161 8.93 3.23 -13.34
N VAL A 162 9.67 3.70 -14.35
CA VAL A 162 9.24 4.85 -15.19
C VAL A 162 7.95 4.52 -15.94
N THR A 163 7.84 3.32 -16.51
CA THR A 163 6.63 2.92 -17.24
C THR A 163 5.42 2.85 -16.29
N ALA A 164 5.58 2.19 -15.14
CA ALA A 164 4.57 2.12 -14.09
C ALA A 164 4.18 3.50 -13.53
N PHE A 165 5.12 4.43 -13.42
CA PHE A 165 4.86 5.80 -12.97
C PHE A 165 3.83 6.50 -13.86
N PHE A 166 3.99 6.40 -15.18
CA PHE A 166 3.08 7.05 -16.12
C PHE A 166 1.78 6.27 -16.33
N THR A 167 1.80 4.94 -16.27
CA THR A 167 0.59 4.12 -16.43
C THR A 167 -0.28 4.09 -15.18
N ARG A 168 0.30 4.28 -13.99
CA ARG A 168 -0.38 4.16 -12.68
C ARG A 168 -1.12 2.82 -12.52
N SER A 169 -0.55 1.76 -13.07
CA SER A 169 -1.12 0.42 -12.96
C SER A 169 -0.05 -0.66 -12.99
N SER A 170 0.12 -1.37 -11.86
CA SER A 170 1.00 -2.54 -11.78
C SER A 170 0.55 -3.65 -12.71
N ALA A 171 -0.77 -3.87 -12.84
CA ALA A 171 -1.34 -4.87 -13.74
C ALA A 171 -1.05 -4.56 -15.22
N ALA A 172 -1.15 -3.29 -15.64
CA ALA A 172 -0.81 -2.88 -17.00
C ALA A 172 0.71 -3.01 -17.28
N ASN A 173 1.55 -3.00 -16.23
CA ASN A 173 2.99 -3.10 -16.35
C ASN A 173 3.53 -4.55 -16.34
N ILE A 174 2.68 -5.56 -16.12
CA ILE A 174 3.06 -6.99 -16.14
C ILE A 174 3.83 -7.35 -17.42
N PRO A 175 3.36 -7.02 -18.64
CA PRO A 175 4.08 -7.38 -19.86
C PRO A 175 5.48 -6.76 -19.94
N VAL A 176 5.62 -5.51 -19.50
CA VAL A 176 6.90 -4.77 -19.46
C VAL A 176 7.87 -5.45 -18.49
N ASN A 177 7.37 -5.85 -17.31
CA ASN A 177 8.16 -6.57 -16.31
C ASN A 177 8.61 -7.94 -16.82
N MET A 178 7.74 -8.67 -17.52
CA MET A 178 8.07 -9.97 -18.11
C MET A 178 9.16 -9.83 -19.18
N GLU A 179 9.07 -8.82 -20.05
CA GLU A 179 10.09 -8.54 -21.06
C GLU A 179 11.43 -8.15 -20.42
N LEU A 180 11.41 -7.33 -19.36
CA LEU A 180 12.60 -6.95 -18.61
C LEU A 180 13.27 -8.18 -17.95
N CYS A 181 12.50 -9.07 -17.33
CA CYS A 181 13.02 -10.33 -16.78
C CYS A 181 13.71 -11.18 -17.87
N LYS A 182 13.12 -11.23 -19.07
CA LYS A 182 13.72 -11.93 -20.22
C LYS A 182 15.01 -11.27 -20.69
N LYS A 183 15.08 -9.93 -20.75
CA LYS A 183 16.31 -9.18 -21.07
C LYS A 183 17.42 -9.40 -20.04
N LEU A 184 17.04 -9.60 -18.77
CA LEU A 184 17.96 -9.93 -17.68
C LEU A 184 18.37 -11.41 -17.66
N ASN A 185 17.91 -12.22 -18.62
CA ASN A 185 18.19 -13.65 -18.75
C ASN A 185 17.82 -14.45 -17.49
N LEU A 186 16.70 -14.10 -16.86
CA LEU A 186 16.19 -14.79 -15.69
C LEU A 186 15.42 -16.07 -16.08
N ASN A 187 15.29 -17.00 -15.15
CA ASN A 187 14.52 -18.23 -15.36
C ASN A 187 13.02 -17.92 -15.57
N GLU A 188 12.47 -18.37 -16.71
CA GLU A 188 11.07 -18.17 -17.12
C GLU A 188 10.06 -18.79 -16.16
N ASP A 189 10.36 -19.96 -15.58
CA ASP A 189 9.49 -20.60 -14.61
C ASP A 189 9.36 -19.76 -13.32
N SER A 190 10.40 -18.98 -13.01
CA SER A 190 10.41 -18.10 -11.83
C SER A 190 9.70 -16.79 -12.07
N TYR A 191 9.99 -16.09 -13.18
CA TYR A 191 9.40 -14.78 -13.44
C TYR A 191 7.93 -14.87 -13.92
N SER A 192 7.53 -15.94 -14.61
CA SER A 192 6.15 -16.13 -15.07
C SER A 192 5.14 -16.28 -13.94
N VAL A 193 5.59 -16.74 -12.77
CA VAL A 193 4.77 -16.82 -11.55
C VAL A 193 4.96 -15.60 -10.66
N SER A 194 6.21 -15.20 -10.41
CA SER A 194 6.48 -14.13 -9.42
C SER A 194 6.05 -12.74 -9.87
N ILE A 195 6.10 -12.42 -11.17
CA ILE A 195 5.69 -11.09 -11.66
C ILE A 195 4.18 -10.88 -11.55
N PRO A 196 3.30 -11.78 -12.06
CA PRO A 196 1.86 -11.63 -11.86
C PRO A 196 1.46 -11.66 -10.39
N LEU A 197 2.10 -12.52 -9.60
CA LEU A 197 1.87 -12.58 -8.16
C LEU A 197 2.28 -11.26 -7.48
N GLY A 198 3.49 -10.76 -7.75
CA GLY A 198 4.03 -9.50 -7.23
C GLY A 198 3.14 -8.31 -7.54
N ALA A 199 2.65 -8.19 -8.78
CA ALA A 199 1.71 -7.15 -9.18
C ALA A 199 0.42 -7.12 -8.33
N THR A 200 0.11 -8.21 -7.61
CA THR A 200 -1.00 -8.27 -6.65
C THR A 200 -0.56 -8.13 -5.19
N ILE A 201 0.47 -8.83 -4.75
CA ILE A 201 0.79 -8.92 -3.31
C ILE A 201 1.85 -7.90 -2.87
N ASN A 202 2.69 -7.43 -3.78
CA ASN A 202 3.79 -6.53 -3.45
C ASN A 202 3.32 -5.07 -3.45
N MET A 203 2.62 -4.70 -2.39
CA MET A 203 2.03 -3.37 -2.24
C MET A 203 2.76 -2.54 -1.16
N GLY A 204 4.09 -2.52 -1.23
CA GLY A 204 4.93 -1.76 -0.28
C GLY A 204 4.70 -0.25 -0.33
N GLY A 205 4.53 0.31 -1.53
CA GLY A 205 4.15 1.71 -1.74
C GLY A 205 2.78 2.04 -1.14
N ALA A 206 1.79 1.15 -1.29
CA ALA A 206 0.47 1.33 -0.70
C ALA A 206 0.54 1.32 0.84
N ALA A 207 1.35 0.42 1.41
CA ALA A 207 1.58 0.38 2.85
C ALA A 207 2.21 1.69 3.37
N ILE A 208 3.14 2.27 2.62
CA ILE A 208 3.73 3.59 2.90
C ILE A 208 2.66 4.68 2.85
N THR A 209 1.85 4.72 1.79
CA THR A 209 0.75 5.68 1.62
C THR A 209 -0.22 5.63 2.78
N ILE A 210 -0.76 4.45 3.09
CA ILE A 210 -1.72 4.28 4.20
C ILE A 210 -1.08 4.74 5.52
N THR A 211 0.15 4.31 5.80
CA THR A 211 0.84 4.68 7.05
C THR A 211 1.06 6.19 7.15
N VAL A 212 1.61 6.82 6.11
CA VAL A 212 1.98 8.24 6.14
C VAL A 212 0.75 9.13 6.26
N LEU A 213 -0.31 8.85 5.49
CA LEU A 213 -1.55 9.63 5.57
C LEU A 213 -2.27 9.43 6.92
N THR A 214 -2.32 8.21 7.45
CA THR A 214 -2.91 7.98 8.78
C THR A 214 -2.10 8.66 9.89
N LEU A 215 -0.76 8.59 9.86
CA LEU A 215 0.07 9.29 10.86
C LEU A 215 -0.05 10.82 10.73
N ALA A 216 -0.23 11.36 9.53
CA ALA A 216 -0.52 12.78 9.35
C ALA A 216 -1.89 13.16 9.96
N ALA A 217 -2.92 12.32 9.79
CA ALA A 217 -4.23 12.53 10.41
C ALA A 217 -4.16 12.49 11.93
N VAL A 218 -3.52 11.47 12.50
CA VAL A 218 -3.26 11.33 13.94
C VAL A 218 -2.55 12.56 14.49
N HIS A 219 -1.49 13.01 13.81
CA HIS A 219 -0.74 14.20 14.21
C HIS A 219 -1.62 15.46 14.17
N THR A 220 -2.39 15.64 13.10
CA THR A 220 -3.30 16.78 12.91
C THR A 220 -4.36 16.84 14.01
N LEU A 221 -4.86 15.69 14.45
CA LEU A 221 -5.90 15.56 15.48
C LEU A 221 -5.33 15.58 16.91
N GLY A 222 -4.00 15.74 17.08
CA GLY A 222 -3.35 15.76 18.39
C GLY A 222 -3.39 14.41 19.12
N ILE A 223 -3.62 13.31 18.40
CA ILE A 223 -3.68 11.96 18.98
C ILE A 223 -2.24 11.52 19.27
N ALA A 224 -1.92 11.30 20.55
CA ALA A 224 -0.61 10.81 20.94
C ALA A 224 -0.43 9.36 20.49
N VAL A 225 0.58 9.10 19.65
CA VAL A 225 0.95 7.76 19.19
C VAL A 225 2.41 7.49 19.47
N ASP A 226 2.68 6.37 20.13
CA ASP A 226 4.02 5.88 20.38
C ASP A 226 4.56 5.09 19.18
N ILE A 227 5.89 5.01 19.07
CA ILE A 227 6.57 4.34 17.95
C ILE A 227 6.10 2.87 17.79
N PRO A 228 5.93 2.06 18.85
CA PRO A 228 5.39 0.71 18.72
C PRO A 228 4.02 0.64 18.05
N THR A 229 3.06 1.50 18.43
CA THR A 229 1.73 1.52 17.81
C THR A 229 1.81 1.98 16.35
N ALA A 230 2.68 2.94 16.03
CA ALA A 230 2.91 3.35 14.65
C ALA A 230 3.54 2.24 13.79
N LEU A 231 4.42 1.42 14.35
CA LEU A 231 4.97 0.24 13.67
C LEU A 231 3.90 -0.83 13.45
N LEU A 232 3.03 -1.06 14.44
CA LEU A 232 1.88 -1.95 14.31
C LEU A 232 0.96 -1.50 13.17
N LEU A 233 0.66 -0.19 13.08
CA LEU A 233 -0.05 0.40 11.95
C LEU A 233 0.61 0.04 10.62
N SER A 234 1.94 0.18 10.49
CA SER A 234 2.63 -0.18 9.23
C SER A 234 2.50 -1.66 8.87
N VAL A 235 2.51 -2.56 9.87
CA VAL A 235 2.31 -4.00 9.64
C VAL A 235 0.89 -4.26 9.15
N VAL A 236 -0.11 -3.70 9.83
CA VAL A 236 -1.52 -3.83 9.42
C VAL A 236 -1.71 -3.25 8.02
N ALA A 237 -1.21 -2.04 7.76
CA ALA A 237 -1.27 -1.40 6.45
C ALA A 237 -0.68 -2.28 5.35
N ALA A 238 0.47 -2.93 5.60
CA ALA A 238 1.08 -3.84 4.63
C ALA A 238 0.22 -5.08 4.36
N VAL A 239 -0.34 -5.70 5.40
CA VAL A 239 -1.22 -6.87 5.25
C VAL A 239 -2.49 -6.51 4.49
N CYS A 240 -3.09 -5.36 4.81
CA CYS A 240 -4.31 -4.90 4.15
C CYS A 240 -4.05 -4.44 2.72
N ALA A 241 -2.91 -3.81 2.47
CA ALA A 241 -2.51 -3.37 1.14
C ALA A 241 -2.53 -4.52 0.14
N CYS A 242 -2.01 -5.71 0.49
CA CYS A 242 -2.05 -6.91 -0.36
C CYS A 242 -3.46 -7.26 -0.89
N GLY A 243 -4.53 -6.85 -0.20
CA GLY A 243 -5.92 -7.07 -0.62
C GLY A 243 -6.49 -6.02 -1.57
N ALA A 244 -5.79 -4.91 -1.82
CA ALA A 244 -6.29 -3.76 -2.60
C ALA A 244 -5.85 -3.72 -4.08
N SER A 245 -5.13 -4.75 -4.55
CA SER A 245 -4.36 -4.71 -5.79
C SER A 245 -5.14 -4.57 -7.11
N GLY A 246 -6.47 -4.74 -7.08
CA GLY A 246 -7.34 -4.67 -8.26
C GLY A 246 -8.12 -3.36 -8.44
N VAL A 247 -8.03 -2.44 -7.47
CA VAL A 247 -8.86 -1.23 -7.41
C VAL A 247 -7.98 0.01 -7.59
N ALA A 248 -8.29 0.84 -8.58
CA ALA A 248 -7.61 2.11 -8.79
C ALA A 248 -7.78 3.01 -7.55
N GLY A 249 -6.69 3.57 -7.02
CA GLY A 249 -6.71 4.29 -5.75
C GLY A 249 -7.05 3.42 -4.54
N GLY A 250 -6.93 2.09 -4.65
CA GLY A 250 -7.32 1.15 -3.60
C GLY A 250 -6.57 1.35 -2.29
N SER A 251 -5.32 1.81 -2.33
CA SER A 251 -4.54 2.15 -1.13
C SER A 251 -5.14 3.30 -0.34
N LEU A 252 -5.65 4.35 -1.02
CA LEU A 252 -6.36 5.45 -0.36
C LEU A 252 -7.63 4.96 0.33
N LEU A 253 -8.35 4.01 -0.27
CA LEU A 253 -9.58 3.45 0.31
C LEU A 253 -9.35 2.57 1.55
N LEU A 254 -8.10 2.22 1.85
CA LEU A 254 -7.71 1.53 3.08
C LEU A 254 -7.31 2.48 4.21
N ILE A 255 -7.26 3.79 3.97
CA ILE A 255 -6.97 4.78 5.02
C ILE A 255 -8.03 4.76 6.14
N PRO A 256 -9.35 4.67 5.87
CA PRO A 256 -10.36 4.60 6.93
C PRO A 256 -10.16 3.43 7.90
N LEU A 257 -9.72 2.28 7.39
CA LEU A 257 -9.33 1.14 8.23
C LEU A 257 -8.19 1.50 9.19
N ALA A 258 -7.13 2.11 8.68
CA ALA A 258 -5.99 2.51 9.50
C ALA A 258 -6.36 3.63 10.50
N CYS A 259 -7.19 4.59 10.09
CA CYS A 259 -7.71 5.65 10.94
C CYS A 259 -8.59 5.11 12.09
N ASN A 260 -9.44 4.11 11.80
CA ASN A 260 -10.31 3.48 12.78
C ASN A 260 -9.53 2.85 13.95
N MET A 261 -8.31 2.36 13.72
CA MET A 261 -7.44 1.83 14.78
C MET A 261 -7.10 2.87 15.87
N PHE A 262 -7.19 4.15 15.54
CA PHE A 262 -6.92 5.27 16.44
C PHE A 262 -8.20 5.97 16.90
N GLY A 263 -9.36 5.37 16.65
CA GLY A 263 -10.66 5.96 16.99
C GLY A 263 -11.05 7.15 16.11
N ILE A 264 -10.36 7.36 14.98
CA ILE A 264 -10.70 8.44 14.05
C ILE A 264 -12.01 8.07 13.33
N PRO A 265 -13.05 8.92 13.41
CA PRO A 265 -14.32 8.71 12.74
C PRO A 265 -14.20 8.60 11.21
N ASN A 266 -15.13 7.88 10.58
CA ASN A 266 -15.11 7.66 9.13
C ASN A 266 -15.29 8.96 8.31
N ASP A 267 -16.06 9.93 8.80
CA ASP A 267 -16.22 11.24 8.17
C ASP A 267 -14.89 12.01 8.10
N VAL A 268 -14.09 12.00 9.17
CA VAL A 268 -12.74 12.58 9.18
C VAL A 268 -11.80 11.75 8.30
N ALA A 269 -11.85 10.42 8.41
CA ALA A 269 -11.01 9.56 7.59
C ALA A 269 -11.25 9.73 6.08
N MET A 270 -12.50 9.97 5.67
CA MET A 270 -12.84 10.27 4.27
C MET A 270 -12.27 11.61 3.79
N GLN A 271 -12.08 12.59 4.69
CA GLN A 271 -11.35 13.82 4.35
C GLN A 271 -9.86 13.53 4.10
N VAL A 272 -9.25 12.63 4.87
CA VAL A 272 -7.86 12.18 4.63
C VAL A 272 -7.74 11.51 3.26
N VAL A 273 -8.71 10.67 2.90
CA VAL A 273 -8.81 10.06 1.56
C VAL A 273 -8.91 11.15 0.48
N ALA A 274 -9.73 12.18 0.71
CA ALA A 274 -9.85 13.31 -0.21
C ALA A 274 -8.51 14.04 -0.40
N VAL A 275 -7.78 14.30 0.68
CA VAL A 275 -6.41 14.86 0.60
C VAL A 275 -5.50 13.95 -0.21
N GLY A 276 -5.57 12.63 0.02
CA GLY A 276 -4.86 11.63 -0.78
C GLY A 276 -5.16 11.74 -2.27
N PHE A 277 -6.41 11.98 -2.65
CA PHE A 277 -6.78 12.22 -4.05
C PHE A 277 -6.23 13.54 -4.62
N ILE A 278 -6.11 14.60 -3.81
CA ILE A 278 -5.51 15.88 -4.25
C ILE A 278 -4.07 15.66 -4.70
N ILE A 279 -3.30 14.95 -3.88
CA ILE A 279 -1.89 14.61 -4.18
C ILE A 279 -1.76 13.34 -5.02
N GLY A 280 -2.89 12.73 -5.38
CA GLY A 280 -3.00 11.36 -5.86
C GLY A 280 -2.28 11.12 -7.18
N VAL A 281 -2.15 12.14 -8.04
CA VAL A 281 -1.41 11.98 -9.31
C VAL A 281 0.04 11.60 -9.03
N LEU A 282 0.74 12.32 -8.17
CA LEU A 282 2.15 12.06 -7.88
C LEU A 282 2.31 10.90 -6.89
N GLN A 283 1.40 10.80 -5.91
CA GLN A 283 1.39 9.70 -4.95
C GLN A 283 1.19 8.34 -5.64
N ASP A 284 0.13 8.17 -6.42
CA ASP A 284 -0.24 6.90 -7.07
C ASP A 284 0.79 6.50 -8.13
N SER A 285 1.33 7.48 -8.88
CA SER A 285 2.45 7.26 -9.81
C SER A 285 3.70 6.75 -9.09
N ALA A 286 4.13 7.40 -8.00
CA ALA A 286 5.31 6.97 -7.25
C ALA A 286 5.09 5.62 -6.55
N GLU A 287 3.90 5.40 -6.00
CA GLU A 287 3.48 4.13 -5.39
C GLU A 287 3.56 2.98 -6.38
N THR A 288 2.95 3.15 -7.56
CA THR A 288 2.92 2.13 -8.61
C THR A 288 4.33 1.86 -9.14
N ALA A 289 5.13 2.92 -9.34
CA ALA A 289 6.52 2.79 -9.75
C ALA A 289 7.35 1.98 -8.76
N LEU A 290 7.21 2.25 -7.46
CA LEU A 290 7.91 1.52 -6.41
C LEU A 290 7.48 0.05 -6.38
N ASN A 291 6.18 -0.23 -6.36
CA ASN A 291 5.66 -1.59 -6.33
C ASN A 291 6.17 -2.40 -7.53
N SER A 292 5.94 -1.88 -8.73
CA SER A 292 6.24 -2.61 -9.98
C SER A 292 7.74 -2.81 -10.21
N SER A 293 8.57 -1.81 -9.91
CA SER A 293 10.03 -1.96 -10.03
C SER A 293 10.60 -2.95 -9.01
N THR A 294 10.00 -3.03 -7.81
CA THR A 294 10.40 -3.95 -6.76
C THR A 294 10.07 -5.40 -7.12
N ASP A 295 8.97 -5.65 -7.86
CA ASP A 295 8.63 -6.99 -8.36
C ASP A 295 9.79 -7.59 -9.16
N VAL A 296 10.25 -6.87 -10.18
CA VAL A 296 11.37 -7.33 -11.02
C VAL A 296 12.66 -7.42 -10.22
N LEU A 297 12.93 -6.45 -9.36
CA LEU A 297 14.16 -6.39 -8.59
C LEU A 297 14.32 -7.61 -7.66
N PHE A 298 13.26 -7.99 -6.96
CA PHE A 298 13.30 -9.14 -6.05
C PHE A 298 13.23 -10.48 -6.79
N THR A 299 12.49 -10.56 -7.91
CA THR A 299 12.54 -11.73 -8.78
C THR A 299 13.96 -11.95 -9.32
N ALA A 300 14.60 -10.89 -9.82
CA ALA A 300 15.98 -10.96 -10.30
C ALA A 300 16.96 -11.36 -9.20
N ALA A 301 16.85 -10.77 -8.01
CA ALA A 301 17.70 -11.12 -6.88
C ALA A 301 17.54 -12.59 -6.45
N ALA A 302 16.31 -13.12 -6.47
CA ALA A 302 16.04 -14.51 -6.15
C ALA A 302 16.63 -15.47 -7.20
N CYS A 303 16.41 -15.20 -8.49
CA CYS A 303 16.98 -16.01 -9.58
C CYS A 303 18.51 -16.00 -9.54
N MET A 304 19.14 -14.81 -9.41
CA MET A 304 20.59 -14.70 -9.37
C MET A 304 21.22 -15.38 -8.15
N ALA A 305 20.53 -15.40 -7.00
CA ALA A 305 20.99 -16.11 -5.82
C ALA A 305 20.90 -17.65 -6.00
N GLU A 306 19.85 -18.14 -6.67
CA GLU A 306 19.71 -19.56 -6.98
C GLU A 306 20.75 -20.02 -8.02
N ASP A 307 21.00 -19.23 -9.06
CA ASP A 307 22.06 -19.51 -10.04
C ASP A 307 23.43 -19.59 -9.39
N GLN A 308 23.72 -18.71 -8.42
CA GLN A 308 24.96 -18.79 -7.63
C GLN A 308 25.02 -20.08 -6.80
N ARG A 309 23.93 -20.45 -6.12
CA ARG A 309 23.86 -21.68 -5.33
C ARG A 309 24.13 -22.92 -6.19
N LEU A 310 23.49 -23.00 -7.36
CA LEU A 310 23.70 -24.10 -8.31
C LEU A 310 25.13 -24.13 -8.85
N ALA A 311 25.74 -22.96 -9.08
CA ALA A 311 27.11 -22.86 -9.54
C ALA A 311 28.15 -23.19 -8.44
N ASP A 312 27.78 -23.09 -7.17
CA ASP A 312 28.62 -23.44 -6.01
C ASP A 312 28.50 -24.94 -5.66
N ASP A 313 27.33 -25.54 -5.93
CA ASP A 313 27.06 -26.98 -5.76
C ASP A 313 27.60 -27.86 -6.93
N ASP A 314 28.18 -27.25 -7.97
CA ASP A 314 28.73 -27.98 -9.13
C ASP A 314 29.97 -28.84 -8.74
N PRO A 315 29.88 -30.18 -8.82
CA PRO A 315 30.98 -31.08 -8.44
C PRO A 315 32.25 -30.91 -9.29
N LEU A 316 32.19 -30.24 -10.44
CA LEU A 316 33.36 -29.94 -11.28
C LEU A 316 34.22 -28.78 -10.74
N LYS A 317 33.71 -27.94 -9.83
CA LYS A 317 34.51 -26.92 -9.13
C LYS A 317 35.14 -27.40 -7.82
N MET A 318 34.69 -28.54 -7.28
CA MET A 318 35.26 -29.15 -6.06
C MET A 318 36.45 -30.09 -6.32
N ARG A 319 36.94 -30.17 -7.56
CA ARG A 319 38.11 -30.97 -7.95
C ARG A 319 39.27 -30.12 -8.43
#